data_AF-A0A947K2X9-F1
#
_entry.id   AF-A0A947K2X9-F1
#
_cell.length_a   1.000
_cell.length_b   1.000
_cell.length_c   1.000
_cell.angle_alpha   90.00
_cell.angle_beta   90.00
_cell.angle_gamma   90.00
#
_symmetry.space_group_name_H-M   'P 1'
#
loop_
_entity.id
_entity.type
_entity.pdbx_description
1 polymer ?
#
loop_
_entity_poly.entity_id
_entity_poly.type
_entity_poly.pdbx_seq_one_letter_code
_entity_poly.pdbx_strand_id
1 'polypeptide(L)' 'MAIIGLGLILVAWLYQLYYVFKPRVEIKPFFVLVYALGLAALIFDGFRSGAYAPAWLNLTILIPVAIIFLKALKKQ' A
#
# COMPACT_ATOMS: atom_id res chain seq x y z
N MET A 1 -18.58 5.61 -2.62
CA MET A 1 -18.25 4.70 -1.50
C MET A 1 -16.80 4.20 -1.57
N ALA A 2 -16.34 3.59 -2.67
CA ALA A 2 -14.97 3.06 -2.78
C ALA A 2 -13.86 4.10 -2.55
N ILE A 3 -14.04 5.34 -3.03
CA ILE A 3 -13.05 6.43 -2.88
C ILE A 3 -12.78 6.75 -1.40
N ILE A 4 -13.82 6.79 -0.55
CA ILE A 4 -13.68 7.07 0.88
C ILE A 4 -12.89 5.94 1.55
N GLY A 5 -13.21 4.69 1.22
CA GLY A 5 -12.48 3.52 1.71
C GLY A 5 -11.00 3.54 1.31
N LEU A 6 -10.69 3.86 0.06
CA LEU A 6 -9.32 4.01 -0.42
C LEU A 6 -8.59 5.17 0.28
N GLY A 7 -9.29 6.27 0.58
CA GLY A 7 -8.73 7.37 1.37
C GLY A 7 -8.32 6.93 2.78
N LEU A 8 -9.17 6.16 3.47
CA LEU A 8 -8.84 5.61 4.79
C LEU A 8 -7.67 4.62 4.74
N ILE A 9 -7.63 3.77 3.70
CA ILE A 9 -6.52 2.85 3.47
C ILE A 9 -5.21 3.62 3.25
N LEU A 10 -5.23 4.70 2.47
CA LEU A 10 -4.05 5.53 2.26
C LEU A 10 -3.56 6.13 3.58
N VAL A 11 -4.45 6.70 4.40
CA VAL A 11 -4.09 7.24 5.72
C VAL A 11 -3.49 6.16 6.61
N ALA A 12 -4.06 4.95 6.62
CA ALA A 12 -3.53 3.83 7.38
C ALA A 12 -2.09 3.46 6.96
N TRP A 13 -1.80 3.43 5.66
CA TRP A 13 -0.45 3.15 5.15
C TRP A 13 0.53 4.28 5.41
N LEU A 14 0.10 5.54 5.35
CA LEU A 14 0.93 6.69 5.74
C LEU A 14 1.28 6.63 7.24
N TYR A 15 0.32 6.25 8.08
CA TYR A 15 0.58 6.01 9.49
C TYR A 15 1.58 4.87 9.69
N GLN A 16 1.39 3.71 9.05
CA GLN A 16 2.35 2.60 9.12
C GLN A 16 3.74 3.00 8.61
N LEU A 17 3.82 3.82 7.56
CA LEU A 17 5.07 4.35 7.02
C LEU A 17 5.79 5.24 8.05
N TYR A 18 5.08 6.06 8.80
CA TYR A 18 5.70 6.84 9.87
C TYR A 18 6.28 5.94 10.98
N TYR A 19 5.58 4.84 11.30
CA TYR A 19 5.99 3.93 12.38
C TYR A 19 7.07 2.91 11.97
N VAL A 20 7.19 2.52 10.69
CA VAL A 20 8.20 1.52 10.28
C VAL A 20 9.64 1.96 10.56
N PHE A 21 9.89 3.27 10.59
CA PHE A 21 11.21 3.83 10.91
C PHE A 21 11.54 3.78 12.40
N LYS A 22 10.58 3.48 13.28
CA LYS A 22 10.80 3.34 14.72
C LYS A 22 11.39 1.96 15.05
N PRO A 23 12.24 1.85 16.09
CA PRO A 23 12.99 0.63 16.38
C PRO A 23 12.14 -0.55 16.87
N ARG A 24 10.92 -0.32 17.37
CA ARG A 24 10.09 -1.37 18.01
C ARG A 24 8.95 -1.91 17.14
N VAL A 25 8.92 -1.58 15.85
CA VAL A 25 7.83 -2.01 14.96
C VAL A 25 8.30 -3.19 14.13
N GLU A 26 7.69 -4.35 14.41
CA GLU A 26 7.80 -5.55 13.59
C GLU A 26 6.82 -5.48 12.42
N ILE A 27 7.32 -5.71 11.21
CA ILE A 27 6.50 -5.83 10.01
C ILE A 27 6.82 -7.16 9.36
N LYS A 28 5.80 -7.94 9.06
CA LYS A 28 5.96 -9.20 8.32
C LYS A 28 6.04 -8.87 6.82
N PRO A 29 7.22 -8.99 6.18
CA PRO A 29 7.38 -8.54 4.78
C PRO A 29 6.50 -9.33 3.82
N PHE A 30 6.23 -10.61 4.10
CA PHE A 30 5.32 -11.42 3.28
C PHE A 30 3.90 -10.85 3.24
N PHE A 31 3.38 -10.32 4.35
CA PHE A 31 2.09 -9.63 4.38
C PHE A 31 2.09 -8.41 3.46
N VAL A 32 3.14 -7.59 3.55
CA VAL A 32 3.27 -6.37 2.73
C VAL A 32 3.42 -6.73 1.24
N LEU A 33 4.13 -7.82 0.92
CA LEU A 33 4.27 -8.32 -0.44
C LEU A 33 2.94 -8.73 -1.05
N VAL A 34 2.16 -9.57 -0.34
CA VAL A 34 0.84 -10.01 -0.81
C VAL A 34 -0.09 -8.80 -1.01
N TYR A 35 -0.04 -7.83 -0.09
CA TYR A 35 -0.79 -6.60 -0.22
C TYR A 35 -0.40 -5.79 -1.47
N ALA A 36 0.91 -5.64 -1.72
CA ALA A 36 1.41 -4.92 -2.89
C ALA A 36 0.98 -5.59 -4.21
N LEU A 37 0.99 -6.93 -4.26
CA LEU A 37 0.48 -7.68 -5.42
C LEU A 37 -1.02 -7.47 -5.64
N GLY A 38 -1.80 -7.44 -4.55
CA GLY A 38 -3.23 -7.10 -4.60
C GLY A 38 -3.46 -5.69 -5.16
N LEU A 39 -2.70 -4.69 -4.71
CA LEU A 39 -2.76 -3.34 -5.27
C LEU A 39 -2.41 -3.32 -6.75
N ALA A 40 -1.35 -4.01 -7.17
CA ALA A 40 -0.96 -4.08 -8.58
C ALA A 40 -2.09 -4.64 -9.45
N ALA A 41 -2.77 -5.70 -8.98
CA ALA A 41 -3.93 -6.26 -9.66
C ALA A 41 -5.10 -5.25 -9.74
N LEU A 42 -5.41 -4.54 -8.65
CA LEU A 42 -6.46 -3.52 -8.62
C LEU A 42 -6.16 -2.31 -9.52
N ILE A 43 -4.89 -1.91 -9.62
CA ILE A 43 -4.46 -0.84 -10.52
C ILE A 43 -4.66 -1.26 -11.97
N PHE A 44 -4.19 -2.47 -12.33
CA PHE A 44 -4.34 -3.01 -13.68
C PHE A 44 -5.81 -3.15 -14.08
N ASP A 45 -6.63 -3.73 -13.20
CA ASP A 45 -8.07 -3.89 -13.43
C ASP A 45 -8.79 -2.52 -13.53
N GLY A 46 -8.40 -1.56 -12.68
CA GLY A 46 -8.96 -0.21 -12.70
C GLY A 46 -8.68 0.53 -14.00
N PHE A 47 -7.46 0.45 -14.54
CA PHE A 47 -7.15 1.04 -15.85
C PHE A 47 -7.85 0.30 -17.00
N ARG A 48 -7.96 -1.03 -16.92
CA ARG A 48 -8.63 -1.86 -17.94
C ARG A 48 -10.14 -1.59 -18.01
N SER A 49 -10.79 -1.37 -16.86
CA SER A 49 -12.23 -1.15 -16.75
C SER A 49 -12.66 0.32 -16.90
N GLY A 50 -11.71 1.23 -17.09
CA GLY A 50 -11.97 2.69 -17.14
C GLY A 50 -12.22 3.33 -15.77
N ALA A 51 -12.06 2.58 -14.67
CA ALA A 51 -12.15 3.07 -13.31
C ALA A 51 -10.85 3.78 -12.88
N TYR A 52 -10.53 4.90 -13.55
CA TYR A 52 -9.25 5.59 -13.38
C TYR A 52 -9.07 6.18 -11.97
N ALA A 53 -10.12 6.75 -11.39
CA ALA A 53 -10.04 7.36 -10.06
C ALA A 53 -9.57 6.35 -8.97
N PRO A 54 -10.19 5.16 -8.81
CA PRO A 54 -9.67 4.17 -7.87
C PRO A 54 -8.31 3.59 -8.30
N ALA A 55 -8.00 3.48 -9.60
CA ALA A 55 -6.69 3.04 -10.06
C ALA A 55 -5.57 3.98 -9.59
N TRP A 56 -5.75 5.29 -9.76
CA TRP A 56 -4.80 6.30 -9.29
C TRP A 56 -4.64 6.31 -7.76
N LEU A 57 -5.73 6.11 -7.01
CA LEU A 57 -5.66 6.00 -5.56
C LEU A 57 -4.87 4.76 -5.12
N ASN A 58 -5.13 3.59 -5.71
CA ASN A 58 -4.36 2.38 -5.45
C ASN A 58 -2.88 2.54 -5.80
N LEU A 59 -2.56 3.22 -6.91
CA LEU A 59 -1.19 3.56 -7.28
C LEU A 59 -0.52 4.45 -6.21
N THR A 60 -1.27 5.42 -5.68
CA THR A 60 -0.77 6.30 -4.61
C THR A 60 -0.52 5.52 -3.31
N ILE A 61 -1.37 4.54 -2.97
CA ILE A 61 -1.18 3.64 -1.80
C ILE A 61 0.02 2.72 -2.01
N LEU A 62 0.31 2.30 -3.25
CA LEU A 62 1.43 1.41 -3.54
C LEU A 62 2.79 2.02 -3.16
N ILE A 63 2.92 3.34 -3.21
CA ILE A 63 4.16 4.05 -2.86
C ILE A 63 4.58 3.80 -1.40
N PRO A 64 3.79 4.15 -0.36
CA PRO A 64 4.15 3.87 1.03
C PRO A 64 4.29 2.37 1.30
N VAL A 65 3.47 1.52 0.67
CA VAL A 65 3.57 0.05 0.79
C VAL A 65 4.93 -0.46 0.32
N ALA A 66 5.40 -0.01 -0.84
CA ALA A 66 6.70 -0.40 -1.39
C ALA A 66 7.85 0.07 -0.49
N ILE A 67 7.79 1.29 0.03
CA ILE A 67 8.81 1.80 0.97
C ILE A 67 8.85 0.96 2.25
N ILE A 68 7.69 0.64 2.81
CA ILE A 68 7.57 -0.20 4.01
C ILE A 68 8.14 -1.60 3.74
N PHE A 69 7.85 -2.19 2.58
CA PHE A 69 8.36 -3.50 2.20
C PHE A 69 9.89 -3.51 2.14
N LEU A 70 10.49 -2.55 1.43
CA LEU A 70 11.95 -2.42 1.34
C LEU A 70 12.60 -2.21 2.72
N LYS A 71 11.95 -1.45 3.61
CA LYS A 71 12.43 -1.23 4.96
C LYS A 71 12.30 -2.48 5.83
N ALA A 72 11.22 -3.25 5.68
CA ALA A 72 10.97 -4.50 6.39
C ALA A 72 12.02 -5.56 6.01
N LEU A 73 12.38 -5.67 4.73
CA LEU A 73 13.44 -6.58 4.26
C LEU A 73 14.81 -6.25 4.86
N LYS A 74 15.14 -4.97 5.07
CA LYS A 74 16.42 -4.54 5.69
C LYS A 74 16.51 -4.79 7.20
N LYS A 75 15.37 -5.02 7.87
CA LYS A 75 15.30 -5.26 9.33
C LYS A 75 15.32 -6.75 9.70
N GLN A 76 15.17 -7.63 8.71
CA GLN A 76 15.36 -9.08 8.88
C GLN A 76 16.84 -9.42 8.79
#